data_AF-A0A1V4XC86-F1
#
_entry.id   AF-A0A1V4XC86-F1
#
_cell.length_a   1.000
_cell.length_b   1.000
_cell.length_c   1.000
_cell.angle_alpha   90.00
_cell.angle_beta   90.00
_cell.angle_gamma   90.00
#
_symmetry.space_group_name_H-M   'P 1'
#
loop_
_entity.id
_entity.type
_entity.pdbx_description
1 polymer ?
#
loop_
_entity_poly.entity_id
_entity_poly.type
_entity_poly.pdbx_seq_one_letter_code
_entity_poly.pdbx_strand_id
1 'polypeptide(L)'
;MGLRAQLQIQNFVTGQLMVALDFFPTKPARYVGTNKDYLEIPTIPTELQELQKSIEHLPLREIVANLSSAVEGLDRLINSIDARKTTQTLESTIKDVSTLVRHVDEQLNPLVASLARTSGAAEATLQESKETAAVMRNEMKELVASTKTTLESARTMLKQSELTLQTYSEDSPLVTEMNKTLRELGEASRSLRNLSDYLERHPESLLRGKTGNKGQ
;
A
#
# COMPACT_ATOMS: atom_id res chain seq x y z
N MET A 1 -2.49 -12.59 -26.03
CA MET A 1 -3.12 -11.67 -25.08
C MET A 1 -3.84 -12.50 -24.02
N GLY A 2 -3.35 -12.58 -22.79
CA GLY A 2 -3.98 -13.38 -21.74
C GLY A 2 -4.40 -12.49 -20.57
N LEU A 3 -5.69 -12.14 -20.51
CA LEU A 3 -6.27 -11.46 -19.36
C LEU A 3 -6.21 -12.40 -18.15
N ARG A 4 -5.69 -11.93 -17.01
CA ARG A 4 -5.63 -12.71 -15.79
C ARG A 4 -6.06 -11.90 -14.59
N ALA A 5 -6.62 -12.62 -13.63
CA ALA A 5 -6.96 -12.08 -12.32
C ALA A 5 -5.79 -12.31 -11.33
N GLN A 6 -5.46 -11.29 -10.55
CA GLN A 6 -4.52 -11.39 -9.44
C GLN A 6 -5.13 -10.73 -8.20
N LEU A 7 -4.92 -11.34 -7.03
CA LEU A 7 -5.27 -10.70 -5.76
C LEU A 7 -4.21 -9.66 -5.41
N GLN A 8 -4.63 -8.42 -5.20
CA GLN A 8 -3.77 -7.33 -4.78
C GLN A 8 -4.28 -6.73 -3.47
N ILE A 9 -3.36 -6.31 -2.60
CA ILE A 9 -3.73 -5.60 -1.38
C ILE A 9 -4.11 -4.18 -1.78
N GLN A 10 -5.38 -3.84 -1.59
CA GLN A 10 -5.85 -2.47 -1.81
C GLN A 10 -5.46 -1.57 -0.64
N ASN A 11 -5.51 -2.11 0.57
CA ASN A 11 -5.18 -1.36 1.77
C ASN A 11 -4.40 -2.23 2.76
N PHE A 12 -3.14 -1.86 2.98
CA PHE A 12 -2.25 -2.55 3.91
C PHE A 12 -2.67 -2.40 5.38
N VAL A 13 -3.44 -1.37 5.73
CA VAL A 13 -3.86 -1.09 7.11
C VAL A 13 -5.05 -1.96 7.52
N THR A 14 -6.01 -2.16 6.61
CA THR A 14 -7.23 -2.95 6.87
C THR A 14 -7.12 -4.40 6.39
N GLY A 15 -6.09 -4.72 5.58
CA GLY A 15 -5.95 -6.03 4.96
C GLY A 15 -6.96 -6.30 3.85
N GLN A 16 -7.58 -5.26 3.30
CA GLN A 16 -8.55 -5.40 2.21
C GLN A 16 -7.86 -5.84 0.92
N LEU A 17 -8.41 -6.88 0.30
CA LEU A 17 -7.94 -7.46 -0.96
C LEU A 17 -8.87 -7.05 -2.10
N MET A 18 -8.28 -6.78 -3.27
CA MET A 18 -8.98 -6.49 -4.51
C MET A 18 -8.55 -7.48 -5.59
N VAL A 19 -9.49 -7.86 -6.46
CA VAL A 19 -9.19 -8.64 -7.66
C VAL A 19 -8.81 -7.68 -8.78
N ALA A 20 -7.54 -7.64 -9.12
CA ALA A 20 -7.02 -6.88 -10.25
C ALA A 20 -7.07 -7.73 -11.53
N LEU A 21 -7.51 -7.13 -12.63
CA LEU A 21 -7.58 -7.76 -13.95
C LEU A 21 -6.60 -7.06 -14.88
N ASP A 22 -5.57 -7.78 -15.33
CA ASP A 22 -4.52 -7.22 -16.19
C ASP A 22 -4.01 -8.25 -17.21
N PHE A 23 -3.30 -7.77 -18.24
CA PHE A 23 -2.75 -8.58 -19.31
C PHE A 23 -1.33 -9.03 -18.98
N PHE A 24 -1.18 -10.33 -18.74
CA PHE A 24 0.12 -10.94 -18.49
C PHE A 24 0.50 -11.80 -19.71
N PRO A 25 1.39 -11.38 -20.62
CA PRO A 25 1.71 -12.18 -21.80
C PRO A 25 2.59 -13.40 -21.50
N THR A 26 3.36 -13.39 -20.41
CA THR A 26 4.43 -14.37 -20.13
C THR A 26 4.07 -15.46 -19.11
N LYS A 27 3.10 -15.21 -18.22
CA LYS A 27 2.64 -16.24 -17.25
C LYS A 27 1.75 -17.28 -17.98
N PRO A 28 1.65 -18.53 -17.53
CA PRO A 28 0.72 -19.51 -18.10
C PRO A 28 -0.72 -19.26 -17.62
N ALA A 29 -1.72 -19.47 -18.49
CA ALA A 29 -3.13 -19.44 -18.08
C ALA A 29 -3.50 -20.81 -17.49
N ARG A 30 -3.79 -20.85 -16.18
CA ARG A 30 -4.24 -22.05 -15.50
C ARG A 30 -5.74 -21.92 -15.21
N TYR A 31 -6.53 -22.80 -15.79
CA TYR A 31 -7.97 -22.93 -15.55
C TYR A 31 -8.21 -24.04 -14.53
N VAL A 32 -9.17 -23.82 -13.64
CA VAL A 32 -9.50 -24.81 -12.59
C VAL A 32 -10.58 -25.76 -13.11
N GLY A 33 -11.42 -25.31 -14.06
CA GLY A 33 -12.38 -26.14 -14.79
C GLY A 33 -13.46 -26.74 -13.89
N THR A 34 -13.84 -26.03 -12.83
CA THR A 34 -14.73 -26.58 -11.79
C THR A 34 -16.19 -26.57 -12.24
N ASN A 35 -16.55 -25.64 -13.14
CA ASN A 35 -17.87 -25.57 -13.73
C ASN A 35 -17.77 -25.06 -15.18
N LYS A 36 -18.28 -25.84 -16.15
CA LYS A 36 -18.22 -25.51 -17.58
C LYS A 36 -19.28 -24.51 -18.03
N ASP A 37 -20.27 -24.23 -17.19
CA ASP A 37 -21.39 -23.34 -17.51
C ASP A 37 -21.06 -21.85 -17.29
N TYR A 38 -19.90 -21.54 -16.70
CA TYR A 38 -19.43 -20.18 -16.43
C TYR A 38 -18.10 -19.87 -17.09
N LEU A 39 -17.94 -18.62 -17.55
CA LEU A 39 -16.68 -18.12 -18.08
C LEU A 39 -15.65 -18.00 -16.95
N GLU A 40 -14.58 -18.79 -17.01
CA GLU A 40 -13.48 -18.72 -16.06
C GLU A 40 -12.42 -17.70 -16.50
N ILE A 41 -12.04 -16.79 -15.60
CA ILE A 41 -10.87 -15.93 -15.76
C ILE A 41 -9.68 -16.61 -15.07
N PRO A 42 -8.57 -16.87 -15.77
CA PRO A 42 -7.42 -17.53 -15.17
C PRO A 42 -6.78 -16.64 -14.11
N THR A 43 -6.40 -17.23 -12.98
CA THR A 43 -5.75 -16.51 -11.88
C THR A 43 -4.23 -16.71 -11.92
N ILE A 44 -3.50 -15.72 -11.45
CA ILE A 44 -2.07 -15.84 -11.15
C ILE A 44 -1.81 -15.61 -9.66
N PRO A 45 -0.80 -16.29 -9.10
CA PRO A 45 -0.39 -16.04 -7.71
C PRO A 45 0.09 -14.60 -7.52
N THR A 46 -0.02 -14.13 -6.28
CA THR A 46 0.50 -12.82 -5.89
C THR A 46 2.03 -12.89 -5.75
N GLU A 47 2.70 -11.75 -5.83
CA GLU A 47 4.16 -11.68 -5.64
C GLU A 47 4.58 -12.22 -4.26
N LEU A 48 3.79 -11.95 -3.22
CA LEU A 48 4.04 -12.47 -1.86
C LEU A 48 3.90 -14.01 -1.82
N GLN A 49 2.92 -14.56 -2.53
CA GLN A 49 2.77 -16.02 -2.63
C GLN A 49 3.92 -16.67 -3.42
N GLU A 50 4.40 -16.03 -4.49
CA GLU A 50 5.57 -16.48 -5.24
C GLU A 50 6.83 -16.44 -4.35
N LEU A 51 6.98 -15.40 -3.52
CA LEU A 51 8.07 -15.30 -2.55
C LEU A 51 7.99 -16.39 -1.49
N GLN A 52 6.81 -16.62 -0.90
CA GLN A 52 6.62 -17.69 0.09
C GLN A 52 6.99 -19.06 -0.49
N LYS A 53 6.50 -19.36 -1.70
CA LYS A 53 6.86 -20.60 -2.40
C LYS A 53 8.35 -20.69 -2.65
N SER A 54 8.99 -19.59 -3.08
CA SER A 54 10.44 -19.59 -3.32
C SER A 54 11.21 -19.91 -2.05
N ILE A 55 10.79 -19.38 -0.90
CA ILE A 55 11.38 -19.67 0.41
C ILE A 55 11.15 -21.12 0.84
N GLU A 56 9.96 -21.67 0.63
CA GLU A 56 9.64 -23.07 0.94
C GLU A 56 10.50 -24.07 0.15
N HIS A 57 10.90 -23.71 -1.06
CA HIS A 57 11.74 -24.56 -1.92
C HIS A 57 13.25 -24.33 -1.74
N LEU A 58 13.67 -23.42 -0.85
CA LEU A 58 15.09 -23.28 -0.54
C LEU A 58 15.60 -24.58 0.11
N PRO A 59 16.61 -25.25 -0.46
CA PRO A 59 17.12 -26.50 0.08
C PRO A 59 18.06 -26.23 1.27
N LEU A 60 17.55 -25.59 2.32
CA LEU A 60 18.29 -25.26 3.54
C LEU A 60 18.97 -26.50 4.14
N ARG A 61 18.32 -27.66 4.01
CA ARG A 61 18.88 -28.95 4.43
C ARG A 61 20.11 -29.35 3.62
N GLU A 62 20.10 -29.18 2.29
CA GLU A 62 21.30 -29.46 1.48
C GLU A 62 22.41 -28.45 1.75
N ILE A 63 22.08 -27.17 1.93
CA ILE A 63 23.07 -26.14 2.27
C ILE A 63 23.78 -26.49 3.58
N VAL A 64 23.02 -26.89 4.61
CA VAL A 64 23.58 -27.32 5.90
C VAL A 64 24.37 -28.62 5.75
N ALA A 65 23.85 -29.61 5.02
CA ALA A 65 24.53 -30.89 4.81
C ALA A 65 25.86 -30.73 4.04
N ASN A 66 25.87 -29.88 3.01
CA ASN A 66 27.06 -29.57 2.23
C ASN A 66 28.09 -28.79 3.07
N LEU A 67 27.63 -27.86 3.92
CA LEU A 67 28.49 -27.13 4.84
C LEU A 67 29.12 -28.08 5.88
N SER A 68 28.33 -28.97 6.48
CA SER A 68 28.83 -30.00 7.40
C SER A 68 29.86 -30.91 6.71
N SER A 69 29.58 -31.32 5.46
CA SER A 69 30.49 -32.16 4.68
C SER A 69 31.80 -31.45 4.34
N ALA A 70 31.76 -30.15 4.03
CA ALA A 70 32.95 -29.34 3.79
C ALA A 70 33.81 -29.19 5.05
N VAL A 71 33.18 -29.00 6.22
CA VAL A 71 33.86 -28.94 7.53
C VAL A 71 34.50 -30.30 7.86
N GLU A 72 33.78 -31.41 7.65
CA GLU A 72 34.33 -32.76 7.82
C GLU A 72 35.49 -33.05 6.85
N GLY A 73 35.40 -32.57 5.60
CA GLY A 73 36.48 -32.67 4.61
C GLY A 73 37.73 -31.91 5.05
N LEU A 74 37.56 -30.73 5.66
CA LEU A 74 38.64 -29.95 6.24
C LEU A 74 39.28 -30.64 7.44
N ASP A 75 38.47 -31.21 8.34
CA ASP A 75 38.97 -31.99 9.49
C ASP A 75 39.75 -33.23 9.06
N ARG A 76 39.30 -33.92 8.00
CA ARG A 76 40.03 -35.05 7.41
C ARG A 76 41.34 -34.61 6.77
N LEU A 77 41.35 -33.49 6.07
CA LEU A 77 42.55 -32.92 5.47
C LEU A 77 43.61 -32.56 6.52
N ILE A 78 43.19 -32.01 7.66
CA ILE A 78 44.09 -31.67 8.78
C ILE A 78 44.64 -32.93 9.47
N ASN A 79 43.83 -33.99 9.57
CA ASN A 79 44.20 -35.21 10.28
C ASN A 79 44.86 -36.30 9.41
N SER A 80 44.75 -36.24 8.08
CA SER A 80 45.44 -37.17 7.18
C SER A 80 46.52 -36.44 6.37
N ILE A 81 47.74 -36.40 6.91
CA ILE A 81 48.95 -36.12 6.12
C ILE A 81 49.23 -37.37 5.27
N ASP A 82 48.46 -37.53 4.20
CA ASP A 82 48.67 -38.52 3.15
C ASP A 82 48.31 -37.83 1.83
N ALA A 83 49.34 -37.34 1.13
CA ALA A 83 49.23 -36.37 0.03
C ALA A 83 48.31 -36.80 -1.12
N ARG A 84 48.01 -38.10 -1.24
CA ARG A 84 47.09 -38.63 -2.27
C ARG A 84 45.60 -38.49 -1.93
N LYS A 85 45.21 -38.53 -0.64
CA LYS A 85 43.81 -38.28 -0.22
C LYS A 85 43.48 -36.79 -0.19
N THR A 86 44.49 -35.97 0.07
CA THR A 86 44.40 -34.51 0.03
C THR A 86 43.90 -34.00 -1.32
N THR A 87 44.45 -34.49 -2.44
CA THR A 87 44.10 -33.99 -3.78
C THR A 87 42.63 -34.26 -4.16
N GLN A 88 42.12 -35.46 -3.88
CA GLN A 88 40.71 -35.79 -4.14
C GLN A 88 39.73 -35.01 -3.26
N THR A 89 40.09 -34.80 -1.99
CA THR A 89 39.25 -34.04 -1.05
C THR A 89 39.22 -32.56 -1.44
N LEU A 90 40.36 -32.00 -1.85
CA LEU A 90 40.46 -30.62 -2.32
C LEU A 90 39.61 -30.40 -3.59
N GLU A 91 39.64 -31.36 -4.53
CA GLU A 91 38.85 -31.29 -5.77
C GLU A 91 37.34 -31.31 -5.48
N SER A 92 36.88 -32.17 -4.56
CA SER A 92 35.47 -32.19 -4.15
C SER A 92 35.07 -30.89 -3.47
N THR A 93 35.88 -30.38 -2.52
CA THR A 93 35.58 -29.13 -1.82
C THR A 93 35.52 -27.94 -2.78
N ILE A 94 36.42 -27.86 -3.76
CA ILE A 94 36.39 -26.80 -4.78
C ILE A 94 35.11 -26.91 -5.62
N LYS A 95 34.71 -28.12 -5.99
CA LYS A 95 33.45 -28.37 -6.71
C LYS A 95 32.23 -27.97 -5.89
N ASP A 96 32.19 -28.32 -4.61
CA ASP A 96 31.06 -28.00 -3.72
C ASP A 96 30.95 -26.49 -3.48
N VAL A 97 32.09 -25.81 -3.24
CA VAL A 97 32.15 -24.34 -3.14
C VAL A 97 31.68 -23.68 -4.43
N SER A 98 32.13 -24.16 -5.59
CA SER A 98 31.70 -23.60 -6.89
C SER A 98 30.19 -23.76 -7.12
N THR A 99 29.63 -24.89 -6.67
CA THR A 99 28.21 -25.19 -6.78
C THR A 99 27.38 -24.31 -5.85
N LEU A 100 27.87 -24.06 -4.64
CA LEU A 100 27.24 -23.15 -3.68
C LEU A 100 27.26 -21.71 -4.19
N VAL A 101 28.39 -21.23 -4.69
CA VAL A 101 28.51 -19.87 -5.26
C VAL A 101 27.51 -19.69 -6.40
N ARG A 102 27.34 -20.70 -7.26
CA ARG A 102 26.37 -20.65 -8.36
C ARG A 102 24.91 -20.62 -7.87
N HIS A 103 24.57 -21.44 -6.87
CA HIS A 103 23.22 -21.43 -6.29
C HIS A 103 22.88 -20.12 -5.58
N VAL A 104 23.84 -19.55 -4.86
CA VAL A 104 23.67 -18.26 -4.20
C VAL A 104 23.46 -17.15 -5.23
N ASP A 105 24.26 -17.12 -6.31
CA ASP A 105 24.10 -16.14 -7.38
C ASP A 105 22.73 -16.26 -8.09
N GLU A 106 22.30 -17.49 -8.38
CA GLU A 106 20.99 -17.77 -8.99
C GLU A 106 19.81 -17.36 -8.09
N GLN A 107 19.95 -17.46 -6.77
CA GLN A 107 18.90 -17.10 -5.81
C GLN A 107 18.90 -15.62 -5.43
N LEU A 108 20.05 -14.95 -5.44
CA LEU A 108 20.16 -13.53 -5.08
C LEU A 108 19.55 -12.62 -6.15
N ASN A 109 19.73 -12.92 -7.44
CA ASN A 109 19.20 -12.11 -8.53
C ASN A 109 17.67 -11.86 -8.46
N PRO A 110 16.80 -12.87 -8.27
CA PRO A 110 15.36 -12.65 -8.16
C PRO A 110 14.96 -11.93 -6.86
N LEU A 111 15.73 -12.07 -5.78
CA LEU A 111 15.53 -11.33 -4.52
C LEU A 111 15.81 -9.84 -4.70
N VAL A 112 16.96 -9.49 -5.31
CA VAL A 112 17.32 -8.10 -5.61
C VAL A 112 16.30 -7.48 -6.57
N ALA A 113 15.88 -8.21 -7.60
CA ALA A 113 14.86 -7.75 -8.53
C ALA A 113 13.50 -7.51 -7.84
N SER A 114 13.09 -8.41 -6.93
CA SER A 114 11.85 -8.24 -6.16
C SER A 114 11.94 -7.07 -5.20
N LEU A 115 13.08 -6.89 -4.52
CA LEU A 115 13.30 -5.77 -3.62
C LEU A 115 13.29 -4.42 -4.37
N ALA A 116 13.96 -4.35 -5.52
CA ALA A 116 13.95 -3.16 -6.37
C ALA A 116 12.53 -2.81 -6.85
N ARG A 117 11.75 -3.81 -7.26
CA ARG A 117 10.34 -3.61 -7.64
C ARG A 117 9.48 -3.15 -6.47
N THR A 118 9.62 -3.77 -5.30
CA THR A 118 8.87 -3.36 -4.11
C THR A 118 9.23 -1.94 -3.68
N SER A 119 10.51 -1.56 -3.74
CA SER A 119 10.95 -0.18 -3.48
C SER A 119 10.34 0.80 -4.47
N GLY A 120 10.38 0.49 -5.77
CA GLY A 120 9.77 1.33 -6.80
C GLY A 120 8.24 1.46 -6.66
N ALA A 121 7.56 0.36 -6.31
CA ALA A 121 6.13 0.38 -6.04
C ALA A 121 5.80 1.22 -4.78
N ALA A 122 6.58 1.09 -3.71
CA ALA A 122 6.41 1.88 -2.50
C ALA A 122 6.64 3.37 -2.76
N GLU A 123 7.66 3.73 -3.55
CA GLU A 123 7.91 5.11 -3.99
C GLU A 123 6.76 5.66 -4.83
N ALA A 124 6.25 4.87 -5.79
CA ALA A 124 5.11 5.25 -6.61
C ALA A 124 3.85 5.49 -5.76
N THR A 125 3.53 4.60 -4.82
CA THR A 125 2.40 4.79 -3.89
C THR A 125 2.58 6.02 -3.01
N LEU A 126 3.80 6.30 -2.53
CA LEU A 126 4.06 7.52 -1.76
C LEU A 126 3.90 8.79 -2.60
N GLN A 127 4.26 8.74 -3.88
CA GLN A 127 4.06 9.85 -4.82
C GLN A 127 2.58 10.09 -5.11
N GLU A 128 1.85 9.03 -5.47
CA GLU A 128 0.40 9.08 -5.72
C GLU A 128 -0.37 9.58 -4.50
N SER A 129 0.04 9.14 -3.29
CA SER A 129 -0.57 9.63 -2.06
C SER A 129 -0.30 11.12 -1.82
N LYS A 130 0.91 11.60 -2.10
CA LYS A 130 1.22 13.05 -1.99
C LYS A 130 0.37 13.87 -2.96
N GLU A 131 0.17 13.38 -4.17
CA GLU A 131 -0.67 14.03 -5.17
C GLU A 131 -2.14 14.05 -4.74
N THR A 132 -2.65 12.91 -4.28
CA THR A 132 -4.02 12.78 -3.75
C THR A 132 -4.26 13.70 -2.55
N ALA A 133 -3.30 13.77 -1.62
CA ALA A 133 -3.37 14.67 -0.47
C ALA A 133 -3.37 16.15 -0.90
N ALA A 134 -2.62 16.50 -1.95
CA ALA A 134 -2.60 17.84 -2.49
C ALA A 134 -3.94 18.23 -3.13
N VAL A 135 -4.55 17.32 -3.90
CA VAL A 135 -5.89 17.51 -4.49
C VAL A 135 -6.94 17.69 -3.39
N MET A 136 -6.98 16.79 -2.40
CA MET A 136 -7.92 16.85 -1.28
C MET A 136 -7.80 18.18 -0.51
N ARG A 137 -6.57 18.68 -0.31
CA ARG A 137 -6.34 19.97 0.34
C ARG A 137 -6.91 21.13 -0.48
N ASN A 138 -6.77 21.09 -1.80
CA ASN A 138 -7.32 22.14 -2.67
C ASN A 138 -8.85 22.12 -2.68
N GLU A 139 -9.47 20.95 -2.79
CA GLU A 139 -10.93 20.80 -2.71
C GLU A 139 -11.49 21.28 -1.36
N MET A 140 -10.81 20.97 -0.26
CA MET A 140 -11.15 21.48 1.08
C MET A 140 -11.10 23.01 1.14
N LYS A 141 -10.07 23.64 0.54
CA LYS A 141 -9.96 25.10 0.49
C LYS A 141 -11.10 25.72 -0.32
N GLU A 142 -11.46 25.13 -1.46
CA GLU A 142 -12.60 25.58 -2.28
C GLU A 142 -13.94 25.39 -1.57
N LEU A 143 -14.13 24.28 -0.86
CA LEU A 143 -15.33 24.04 -0.06
C LEU A 143 -15.48 25.08 1.05
N VAL A 144 -14.40 25.40 1.76
CA VAL A 144 -14.42 26.46 2.80
C VAL A 144 -14.71 27.82 2.17
N ALA A 145 -14.14 28.13 1.01
CA ALA A 145 -14.37 29.38 0.30
C ALA A 145 -15.83 29.51 -0.16
N SER A 146 -16.38 28.48 -0.81
CA SER A 146 -17.77 28.46 -1.27
C SER A 146 -18.77 28.55 -0.12
N THR A 147 -18.52 27.84 0.98
CA THR A 147 -19.36 27.91 2.19
C THR A 147 -19.35 29.33 2.78
N LYS A 148 -18.19 29.99 2.81
CA LYS A 148 -18.07 31.39 3.25
C LYS A 148 -18.90 32.32 2.34
N THR A 149 -18.78 32.18 1.02
CA THR A 149 -19.53 33.00 0.06
C THR A 149 -21.03 32.79 0.17
N THR A 150 -21.50 31.55 0.33
CA THR A 150 -22.92 31.25 0.56
C THR A 150 -23.43 31.89 1.84
N LEU A 151 -22.65 31.84 2.92
CA LEU A 151 -23.02 32.45 4.20
C LEU A 151 -23.08 33.98 4.11
N GLU A 152 -22.15 34.61 3.39
CA GLU A 152 -22.17 36.06 3.12
C GLU A 152 -23.38 36.46 2.27
N SER A 153 -23.71 35.66 1.26
CA SER A 153 -24.88 35.87 0.39
C SER A 153 -26.18 35.77 1.17
N ALA A 154 -26.31 34.74 2.01
CA ALA A 154 -27.49 34.52 2.84
C ALA A 154 -27.66 35.62 3.91
N ARG A 155 -26.58 36.09 4.53
CA ARG A 155 -26.61 37.26 5.43
C ARG A 155 -27.08 38.53 4.72
N THR A 156 -26.62 38.76 3.51
CA THR A 156 -27.00 39.93 2.72
C THR A 156 -28.49 39.88 2.36
N MET A 157 -28.98 38.70 1.96
CA MET A 157 -30.40 38.48 1.68
C MET A 157 -31.27 38.72 2.92
N LEU A 158 -30.84 38.23 4.09
CA LEU A 158 -31.56 38.48 5.34
C LEU A 158 -31.62 39.96 5.68
N LYS A 159 -30.50 40.68 5.59
CA LYS A 159 -30.47 42.12 5.86
C LYS A 159 -31.43 42.88 4.94
N GLN A 160 -31.50 42.49 3.67
CA GLN A 160 -32.42 43.08 2.69
C GLN A 160 -33.89 42.73 2.96
N SER A 161 -34.16 41.48 3.36
CA SER A 161 -35.50 41.04 3.74
C SER A 161 -35.98 41.70 5.03
N GLU A 162 -35.11 41.88 6.02
CA GLU A 162 -35.40 42.57 7.27
C GLU A 162 -35.78 44.03 7.03
N LEU A 163 -35.06 44.74 6.15
CA LEU A 163 -35.42 46.09 5.70
C LEU A 163 -36.81 46.15 5.04
N THR A 164 -37.24 45.07 4.38
CA THR A 164 -38.55 44.97 3.70
C THR A 164 -39.66 44.53 4.68
N LEU A 165 -39.31 43.76 5.70
CA LEU A 165 -40.23 43.22 6.72
C LEU A 165 -40.34 44.11 7.96
N GLN A 166 -39.45 45.06 8.20
CA GLN A 166 -39.67 46.13 9.19
C GLN A 166 -40.90 46.99 8.85
N THR A 167 -41.34 46.97 7.59
CA THR A 167 -42.64 47.51 7.17
C THR A 167 -43.84 46.58 7.43
N TYR A 168 -43.62 45.29 7.75
CA TYR A 168 -44.66 44.29 8.03
C TYR A 168 -44.21 43.25 9.09
N SER A 169 -44.58 43.50 10.36
CA SER A 169 -44.57 42.62 11.54
C SER A 169 -43.24 41.93 11.96
N GLU A 170 -42.78 42.27 13.16
CA GLU A 170 -41.51 41.86 13.81
C GLU A 170 -41.41 40.36 14.21
N ASP A 171 -42.51 39.61 14.21
CA ASP A 171 -42.59 38.25 14.79
C ASP A 171 -42.80 37.12 13.75
N SER A 172 -42.22 37.23 12.56
CA SER A 172 -42.36 36.19 11.54
C SER A 172 -41.58 34.91 11.91
N PRO A 173 -42.23 33.74 12.08
CA PRO A 173 -41.57 32.46 12.41
C PRO A 173 -40.48 32.06 11.40
N LEU A 174 -40.63 32.49 10.14
CA LEU A 174 -39.67 32.24 9.07
C LEU A 174 -38.32 32.93 9.36
N VAL A 175 -38.33 34.17 9.85
CA VAL A 175 -37.11 34.94 10.14
C VAL A 175 -36.32 34.28 11.28
N THR A 176 -37.03 33.80 12.30
CA THR A 176 -36.43 33.06 13.44
C THR A 176 -35.77 31.75 13.00
N GLU A 177 -36.47 30.95 12.19
CA GLU A 177 -35.93 29.67 11.69
C GLU A 177 -34.73 29.88 10.76
N MET A 178 -34.76 30.92 9.93
CA MET A 178 -33.64 31.27 9.05
C MET A 178 -32.42 31.74 9.84
N ASN A 179 -32.61 32.57 10.88
CA ASN A 179 -31.55 33.01 11.78
C ASN A 179 -30.90 31.84 12.53
N LYS A 180 -31.71 30.87 12.97
CA LYS A 180 -31.23 29.63 13.57
C LYS A 180 -30.38 28.83 12.58
N THR A 181 -30.87 28.66 11.35
CA THR A 181 -30.16 27.95 10.28
C THR A 181 -28.81 28.60 9.96
N LEU A 182 -28.76 29.94 9.79
CA LEU A 182 -27.48 30.63 9.53
C LEU A 182 -26.50 30.53 10.69
N ARG A 183 -26.99 30.44 11.92
CA ARG A 183 -26.14 30.22 13.09
C ARG A 183 -25.53 28.82 13.05
N GLU A 184 -26.34 27.79 12.82
CA GLU A 184 -25.87 26.40 12.67
C GLU A 184 -24.91 26.25 11.49
N LEU A 185 -25.19 26.88 10.36
CA LEU A 185 -24.33 26.87 9.17
C LEU A 185 -23.01 27.62 9.43
N GLY A 186 -23.04 28.69 10.22
CA GLY A 186 -21.86 29.39 10.71
C GLY A 186 -20.99 28.53 11.63
N GLU A 187 -21.60 27.76 12.54
CA GLU A 187 -20.88 26.80 13.39
C GLU A 187 -20.26 25.66 12.57
N ALA A 188 -20.99 25.11 11.60
CA ALA A 188 -20.47 24.09 10.68
C ALA A 188 -19.29 24.63 9.85
N SER A 189 -19.38 25.87 9.36
CA SER A 189 -18.31 26.54 8.62
C SER A 189 -17.05 26.72 9.47
N ARG A 190 -17.21 27.04 10.77
CA ARG A 190 -16.09 27.14 11.73
C ARG A 190 -15.43 25.77 11.95
N SER A 191 -16.23 24.71 12.08
CA SER A 191 -15.73 23.34 12.17
C SER A 191 -14.92 22.93 10.93
N LEU A 192 -15.45 23.20 9.74
CA LEU A 192 -14.76 22.95 8.46
C LEU A 192 -13.46 23.76 8.34
N ARG A 193 -13.47 25.02 8.78
CA ARG A 193 -12.28 25.88 8.84
C ARG A 193 -11.21 25.28 9.75
N ASN A 194 -11.58 24.87 10.96
CA ASN A 194 -10.66 24.25 11.90
C ASN A 194 -10.07 22.95 11.36
N LEU A 195 -10.88 22.13 10.67
CA LEU A 195 -10.41 20.92 10.01
C LEU A 195 -9.42 21.26 8.87
N SER A 196 -9.74 22.25 8.04
CA SER A 196 -8.86 22.72 6.97
C SER A 196 -7.51 23.22 7.53
N ASP A 197 -7.55 24.04 8.57
CA ASP A 197 -6.35 24.58 9.23
C ASP A 197 -5.53 23.45 9.89
N TYR A 198 -6.19 22.43 10.43
CA TYR A 198 -5.53 21.23 10.98
C TYR A 198 -4.85 20.39 9.89
N LEU A 199 -5.54 20.10 8.79
CA LEU A 199 -4.95 19.34 7.68
C LEU A 199 -3.81 20.09 6.99
N GLU A 200 -3.86 21.43 6.95
CA GLU A 200 -2.77 22.25 6.39
C GLU A 200 -1.49 22.19 7.23
N ARG A 201 -1.63 22.01 8.56
CA ARG A 201 -0.51 21.86 9.49
C ARG A 201 -0.01 20.42 9.60
N HIS A 202 -0.88 19.43 9.36
CA HIS A 202 -0.61 18.00 9.56
C HIS A 202 -1.02 17.14 8.34
N PRO A 203 -0.36 17.28 7.19
CA PRO A 203 -0.67 16.50 5.99
C PRO A 203 -0.51 14.98 6.18
N GLU A 204 0.36 14.56 7.11
CA GLU A 204 0.61 13.15 7.44
C GLU A 204 -0.61 12.42 8.03
N SER A 205 -1.59 13.16 8.55
CA SER A 205 -2.81 12.60 9.16
C SER A 205 -3.74 11.91 8.15
N LEU A 206 -3.67 12.29 6.87
CA LEU A 206 -4.41 11.66 5.78
C LEU A 206 -3.85 10.27 5.42
N LEU A 207 -2.54 10.09 5.61
CA LEU A 207 -1.80 8.89 5.24
C LEU A 207 -1.77 7.85 6.34
N ARG A 208 -1.55 8.28 7.59
CA ARG A 208 -1.51 7.37 8.75
C ARG A 208 -2.88 7.08 9.35
N GLY A 209 -3.90 7.84 8.97
CA GLY A 209 -5.13 7.95 9.74
C GLY A 209 -4.87 8.63 11.09
N LYS A 210 -5.94 9.13 11.72
CA LYS A 210 -5.86 9.78 13.02
C LYS A 210 -5.22 8.82 14.04
N THR A 211 -4.03 9.16 14.54
CA THR A 211 -3.45 8.48 15.71
C THR A 211 -4.34 8.82 16.91
N GLY A 212 -5.36 7.99 17.12
CA GLY A 212 -6.12 8.00 18.35
C GLY A 212 -5.12 7.81 19.48
N ASN A 213 -4.93 8.87 20.27
CA ASN A 213 -4.30 8.81 21.56
C ASN A 213 -4.98 7.67 22.33
N LYS A 214 -4.36 6.49 22.37
CA LYS A 214 -4.76 5.42 23.29
C LYS A 214 -4.48 5.98 24.67
N GLY A 215 -5.55 6.30 25.38
CA GLY A 215 -5.52 7.01 26.64
C GLY A 215 -4.52 6.43 27.63
N GLN A 216 -3.87 7.35 28.34
CA GLN A 216 -3.66 7.17 29.77
C GLN A 216 -4.98 7.48 30.49
#